data_AF-B1PE22-F1
#
_entry.id   AF-B1PE22-F1
#
_cell.length_a   1.000
_cell.length_b   1.000
_cell.length_c   1.000
_cell.angle_alpha   90.00
_cell.angle_beta   90.00
_cell.angle_gamma   90.00
#
_symmetry.space_group_name_H-M   'P 1'
#
loop_
_entity.id
_entity.type
_entity.pdbx_description
1 polymer ?
#
loop_
_entity_poly.entity_id
_entity_poly.type
_entity_poly.pdbx_seq_one_letter_code
_entity_poly.pdbx_strand_id
1 'polypeptide(L)' 'MMFLFVSLFMFIFKWQRLIFILISLEFMMLSLFLKFSYLLSEMMFFYFMCFSVISSILGMVVMVGNMKFFGSDNCIF' A
#
# COMPACT_ATOMS: atom_id res chain seq x y z
N MET A 1 -6.11 -10.04 12.12
CA MET A 1 -6.46 -10.87 10.94
C MET A 1 -7.60 -10.29 10.11
N MET A 2 -8.71 -9.83 10.73
CA MET A 2 -9.81 -9.19 9.99
C MET A 2 -9.35 -8.02 9.09
N PHE A 3 -8.51 -7.11 9.60
CA PHE A 3 -7.97 -6.01 8.79
C PHE A 3 -7.14 -6.46 7.58
N LEU A 4 -6.35 -7.53 7.75
CA LEU A 4 -5.55 -8.11 6.68
C LEU A 4 -6.47 -8.71 5.60
N PHE A 5 -7.51 -9.41 6.02
CA PHE A 5 -8.52 -9.98 5.14
C PHE A 5 -9.29 -8.90 4.37
N VAL A 6 -9.71 -7.83 5.04
CA VAL A 6 -10.38 -6.68 4.41
C VAL A 6 -9.46 -5.97 3.42
N SER A 7 -8.17 -5.79 3.75
CA SER A 7 -7.21 -5.17 2.83
C SER A 7 -7.02 -5.99 1.55
N LEU A 8 -6.97 -7.31 1.64
CA LEU A 8 -6.89 -8.22 0.50
C LEU A 8 -8.17 -8.20 -0.35
N PHE A 9 -9.34 -8.14 0.29
CA PHE A 9 -10.61 -7.97 -0.43
C PHE A 9 -10.69 -6.64 -1.18
N MET A 10 -10.26 -5.54 -0.55
CA MET A 10 -10.20 -4.22 -1.18
C MET A 10 -9.21 -4.20 -2.35
N PHE A 11 -8.10 -4.93 -2.22
CA PHE A 11 -7.18 -5.16 -3.32
C PHE A 11 -7.96 -5.81 -4.47
N ILE A 12 -8.56 -7.00 -4.29
CA ILE A 12 -9.21 -7.81 -5.35
C ILE A 12 -10.43 -7.14 -6.02
N PHE A 13 -11.28 -6.43 -5.29
CA PHE A 13 -12.56 -5.94 -5.83
C PHE A 13 -12.51 -4.56 -6.51
N LYS A 14 -11.48 -3.74 -6.26
CA LYS A 14 -11.41 -2.34 -6.74
C LYS A 14 -10.20 -2.04 -7.64
N TRP A 15 -9.89 -2.95 -8.56
CA TRP A 15 -8.73 -2.85 -9.46
C TRP A 15 -8.82 -1.77 -10.54
N GLN A 16 -9.94 -1.06 -10.65
CA GLN A 16 -10.14 -0.12 -11.76
C GLN A 16 -9.27 1.14 -11.63
N ARG A 17 -8.98 1.62 -10.40
CA ARG A 17 -8.14 2.81 -10.18
C ARG A 17 -6.89 2.48 -9.37
N LEU A 18 -5.74 2.99 -9.81
CA LEU A 18 -4.45 2.83 -9.13
C LEU A 18 -4.47 3.29 -7.67
N ILE A 19 -5.21 4.36 -7.37
CA ILE A 19 -5.36 4.87 -6.00
C ILE A 19 -5.85 3.78 -5.03
N PHE A 20 -6.79 2.92 -5.43
CA PHE A 20 -7.31 1.89 -4.52
C PHE A 20 -6.29 0.78 -4.26
N ILE A 21 -5.43 0.48 -5.23
CA ILE A 21 -4.33 -0.46 -5.09
C ILE A 21 -3.30 0.09 -4.10
N LEU A 22 -2.96 1.38 -4.21
CA LEU A 22 -2.03 2.04 -3.29
C LEU A 22 -2.57 2.09 -1.86
N ILE A 23 -3.86 2.43 -1.69
CA ILE A 23 -4.51 2.46 -0.36
C ILE A 23 -4.56 1.06 0.26
N SER A 24 -4.88 0.02 -0.52
CA SER A 24 -4.94 -1.35 0.01
C SER A 24 -3.57 -1.88 0.42
N LEU A 25 -2.50 -1.51 -0.29
CA LEU A 25 -1.12 -1.81 0.12
C LEU A 25 -0.75 -1.14 1.44
N GLU A 26 -1.12 0.13 1.65
CA GLU A 26 -0.87 0.82 2.92
C GLU A 26 -1.61 0.16 4.10
N PHE A 27 -2.89 -0.18 3.91
CA PHE A 27 -3.65 -0.92 4.93
C PHE A 27 -3.05 -2.29 5.22
N MET A 28 -2.49 -2.96 4.22
CA MET A 28 -1.78 -4.23 4.41
C MET A 28 -0.54 -4.03 5.27
N MET A 29 0.30 -3.02 4.97
CA MET A 29 1.49 -2.70 5.75
C MET A 29 1.15 -2.36 7.21
N LEU A 30 0.08 -1.59 7.44
CA LEU A 30 -0.38 -1.24 8.79
C LEU A 30 -0.89 -2.47 9.57
N SER A 31 -1.57 -3.40 8.89
CA SER A 31 -2.03 -4.63 9.54
C SER A 31 -0.88 -5.59 9.90
N LEU A 32 0.18 -5.63 9.10
CA LEU A 32 1.42 -6.37 9.40
C LEU A 32 2.15 -5.71 10.56
N PHE A 33 2.24 -4.39 10.56
CA PHE A 33 2.83 -3.60 11.65
C PHE A 33 2.18 -3.91 13.00
N LEU A 34 0.84 -3.93 13.07
CA LEU A 34 0.11 -4.28 14.30
C LEU A 34 0.32 -5.73 14.75
N LYS A 35 0.65 -6.64 13.83
CA LYS A 35 0.89 -8.05 14.15
C LYS A 35 2.33 -8.26 14.65
N PHE A 36 3.28 -7.55 14.06
CA PHE A 36 4.70 -7.71 14.36
C PHE A 36 5.22 -6.78 15.46
N SER A 37 4.42 -5.80 15.91
CA SER A 37 4.79 -4.87 16.98
C SER A 37 5.23 -5.54 18.28
N TYR A 38 4.69 -6.71 18.60
CA TYR A 38 5.05 -7.48 19.80
C TYR A 38 6.29 -8.38 19.63
N LEU A 39 6.75 -8.59 18.39
CA LEU A 39 7.76 -9.58 18.03
C LEU A 39 9.05 -8.95 17.50
N LEU A 40 8.98 -7.73 16.96
CA LEU A 40 10.13 -7.03 16.39
C LEU A 40 10.90 -6.23 17.43
N SER A 41 12.22 -6.23 17.27
CA SER A 41 13.13 -5.28 17.93
C SER A 41 12.83 -3.84 17.48
N GLU A 42 13.04 -2.87 18.37
CA GLU A 42 12.85 -1.43 18.16
C GLU A 42 13.56 -0.92 16.88
N MET A 43 14.76 -1.44 16.58
CA MET A 43 15.51 -1.04 15.39
C MET A 43 14.87 -1.53 14.08
N MET A 44 14.34 -2.76 14.09
CA MET A 44 13.64 -3.32 12.93
C MET A 44 12.30 -2.64 12.70
N PHE A 45 11.65 -2.19 13.77
CA PHE A 45 10.41 -1.42 13.72
C PHE A 45 10.63 -0.06 13.04
N PHE A 46 11.71 0.65 13.39
CA PHE A 46 12.05 1.92 12.75
C PHE A 46 12.34 1.75 11.26
N TYR A 47 13.10 0.71 10.89
CA TYR A 47 13.36 0.39 9.49
C TYR A 47 12.06 0.13 8.70
N PHE A 48 11.12 -0.64 9.26
CA PHE A 48 9.85 -0.92 8.61
C PHE A 48 9.01 0.34 8.38
N MET A 49 9.00 1.27 9.33
CA MET A 49 8.30 2.56 9.19
C MET A 49 8.92 3.44 8.09
N CYS A 50 10.26 3.53 8.04
CA CYS A 50 10.93 4.27 6.98
C CYS A 50 10.64 3.65 5.60
N PHE A 51 10.66 2.32 5.52
CA PHE A 51 10.35 1.60 4.28
C PHE A 51 8.90 1.84 3.83
N SER A 52 7.92 1.88 4.74
CA SER A 52 6.54 2.17 4.37
C SER A 52 6.39 3.58 3.78
N VAL A 53 7.06 4.59 4.34
CA VAL A 53 7.03 5.96 3.79
C VAL A 53 7.69 6.03 2.41
N ILE A 54 8.83 5.36 2.21
CA ILE A 54 9.48 5.33 0.89
C ILE A 54 8.57 4.66 -0.14
N SER A 55 7.93 3.55 0.24
CA SER A 55 7.02 2.82 -0.65
C SER A 55 5.80 3.65 -1.08
N SER A 56 5.27 4.50 -0.21
CA SER A 56 4.10 5.34 -0.51
C SER A 56 4.43 6.52 -1.41
N ILE A 57 5.59 7.15 -1.20
CA ILE A 57 6.10 8.21 -2.09
C ILE A 57 6.34 7.63 -3.50
N LEU A 58 7.00 6.48 -3.60
CA LEU A 58 7.23 5.81 -4.89
C LEU A 58 5.91 5.43 -5.57
N GLY A 59 4.93 4.93 -4.81
CA GLY A 59 3.60 4.63 -5.32
C GLY A 59 2.89 5.85 -5.93
N MET A 60 2.97 7.01 -5.28
CA MET A 60 2.43 8.26 -5.82
C MET A 60 3.18 8.74 -7.07
N VAL A 61 4.51 8.61 -7.12
CA VAL A 61 5.29 8.95 -8.31
C VAL A 61 4.86 8.11 -9.51
N VAL A 62 4.62 6.81 -9.31
CA VAL A 62 4.12 5.91 -10.36
C VAL A 62 2.73 6.32 -10.83
N MET A 63 1.83 6.67 -9.92
CA MET A 63 0.48 7.16 -10.26
C MET A 63 0.52 8.44 -11.10
N VAL A 64 1.32 9.43 -10.69
CA VAL A 64 1.50 10.67 -11.45
C VAL A 64 2.14 10.41 -12.82
N GLY A 65 3.09 9.48 -12.89
CA GLY A 65 3.68 9.03 -14.15
C GLY A 65 2.62 8.46 -15.10
N ASN A 66 1.77 7.56 -14.62
CA ASN A 66 0.70 6.97 -15.42
C ASN A 66 -0.31 8.02 -15.91
N MET A 67 -0.74 8.94 -15.05
CA MET A 67 -1.61 10.04 -15.47
C MET A 67 -0.98 10.94 -16.54
N LYS A 68 0.34 11.17 -16.46
CA LYS A 68 1.06 12.00 -17.43
C LYS A 68 1.13 11.36 -18.82
N PHE A 69 1.27 10.03 -18.92
CA PHE A 69 1.40 9.33 -20.20
C PHE A 69 0.07 8.85 -20.78
N PHE A 70 -0.87 8.40 -19.95
CA PHE A 70 -2.12 7.78 -20.38
C PHE A 70 -3.35 8.67 -20.17
N GLY A 71 -3.23 9.78 -19.42
CA GLY A 71 -4.33 10.72 -19.16
C GLY A 71 -5.43 10.18 -18.23
N SER A 72 -5.33 8.92 -17.79
CA SER A 72 -6.28 8.28 -16.89
C SER A 72 -5.54 7.55 -15.76
N ASP A 73 -6.25 7.33 -14.66
CA ASP A 73 -5.76 6.61 -13.47
C ASP A 73 -6.14 5.12 -13.49
N ASN A 74 -6.60 4.65 -14.65
CA ASN A 74 -7.13 3.31 -14.81
C ASN A 74 -6.00 2.29 -14.96
N CYS A 75 -6.09 1.21 -14.19
CA CYS A 75 -5.01 0.23 -14.10
C CYS A 75 -5.27 -1.05 -14.92
N ILE A 76 -6.55 -1.37 -15.17
CA ILE A 76 -6.97 -2.46 -16.07
C ILE A 76 -8.02 -1.87 -17.01
N PHE A 77 -7.59 -1.67 -18.26
CA PHE A 77 -8.36 -1.13 -19.39
C PHE A 77 -9.16 0.13 -19.06
#